data_AF-A0A353M3E5-F1
#
_entry.id   AF-A0A353M3E5-F1
#
_cell.length_a   1.000
_cell.length_b   1.000
_cell.length_c   1.000
_cell.angle_alpha   90.00
_cell.angle_beta   90.00
_cell.angle_gamma   90.00
#
_symmetry.space_group_name_H-M   'P 1'
#
loop_
_entity.id
_entity.type
_entity.pdbx_description
1 polymer ?
#
loop_
_entity_poly.entity_id
_entity_poly.type
_entity_poly.pdbx_seq_one_letter_code
_entity_poly.pdbx_strand_id
1 'polypeptide(L)' 'RDEFPASIIDLYDKAHTYHDGKWMLIRVDTMEMLEAVKKMILLKKRPNRKPFSKENAV' A
#
# COMPACT_ATOMS: atom_id res chain seq x y z
N ARG A 1 2.89 2.75 -11.40
CA ARG A 1 4.07 2.17 -10.71
C ARG A 1 5.17 3.22 -10.60
N ASP A 2 5.25 4.16 -11.54
CA ASP A 2 6.29 5.20 -11.62
C ASP A 2 6.17 6.35 -10.59
N GLU A 3 5.17 6.29 -9.70
CA GLU A 3 4.93 7.30 -8.66
C GLU A 3 5.63 7.01 -7.32
N PHE A 4 6.22 5.82 -7.19
CA PHE A 4 6.95 5.37 -6.01
C PHE A 4 8.42 5.07 -6.35
N PRO A 5 9.34 5.22 -5.39
CA PRO A 5 10.73 4.83 -5.57
C PRO A 5 10.86 3.35 -5.95
N ALA A 6 11.82 3.03 -6.81
CA ALA A 6 12.06 1.66 -7.27
C ALA A 6 12.27 0.66 -6.12
N SER A 7 12.89 1.11 -5.03
CA SER A 7 13.12 0.35 -3.80
C SER A 7 11.83 -0.09 -3.11
N ILE A 8 10.80 0.76 -3.06
CA ILE A 8 9.49 0.39 -2.50
C ILE A 8 8.75 -0.57 -3.44
N ILE A 9 8.84 -0.37 -4.75
CA ILE A 9 8.22 -1.26 -5.73
C ILE A 9 8.82 -2.66 -5.63
N ASP A 10 10.15 -2.76 -5.59
CA ASP A 10 10.87 -4.01 -5.45
C ASP A 10 10.54 -4.71 -4.12
N LEU A 11 10.49 -3.96 -3.01
CA LEU A 11 10.06 -4.48 -1.72
C LEU A 11 8.61 -5.02 -1.78
N TYR A 12 7.71 -4.30 -2.44
CA TYR A 12 6.32 -4.72 -2.61
C TYR A 12 6.19 -5.98 -3.46
N ASP A 13 6.93 -6.07 -4.55
CA ASP A 13 6.88 -7.22 -5.45
C ASP A 13 7.49 -8.47 -4.78
N LYS A 14 8.53 -8.30 -3.95
CA LYS A 14 9.15 -9.39 -3.17
C LYS A 14 8.38 -9.77 -1.90
N ALA A 15 7.51 -8.91 -1.39
CA ALA A 15 6.80 -9.16 -0.14
C ALA A 15 5.81 -10.32 -0.27
N HIS A 16 5.80 -11.19 0.75
CA HIS A 16 4.87 -12.30 0.83
C HIS A 16 3.43 -11.79 0.97
N THR A 17 2.51 -12.44 0.24
CA THR A 17 1.08 -12.11 0.30
C THR A 17 0.39 -13.08 1.24
N TYR A 18 -0.07 -12.57 2.37
CA TYR A 18 -0.88 -13.28 3.36
C TYR A 18 -2.37 -13.13 3.06
N HIS A 19 -3.22 -13.78 3.87
CA HIS A 19 -4.68 -13.75 3.72
C HIS A 19 -5.28 -12.33 3.78
N ASP A 20 -4.61 -11.39 4.45
CA ASP A 20 -5.03 -10.00 4.63
C ASP A 20 -4.25 -9.00 3.73
N GLY A 21 -3.33 -9.52 2.90
CA GLY A 21 -2.52 -8.75 1.96
C GLY A 21 -1.02 -8.87 2.20
N LYS A 22 -0.27 -7.89 1.69
CA LYS A 22 1.19 -7.89 1.79
C LYS A 22 1.67 -7.15 3.03
N TRP A 23 2.53 -7.80 3.80
CA TRP A 23 3.21 -7.19 4.93
C TRP A 23 4.63 -6.79 4.50
N MET A 24 4.95 -5.51 4.66
CA MET A 24 6.25 -4.94 4.29
C MET A 24 6.85 -4.20 5.49
N LEU A 25 8.12 -4.46 5.78
CA LEU A 25 8.88 -3.64 6.71
C LEU A 25 9.66 -2.59 5.90
N ILE A 26 9.22 -1.33 5.99
CA ILE A 26 9.86 -0.21 5.29
C ILE A 26 10.74 0.54 6.26
N ARG A 27 12.04 0.64 5.95
CA ARG A 27 12.94 1.54 6.67
C ARG A 27 12.80 2.96 6.12
N VAL A 28 12.67 3.93 7.01
CA VAL A 28 12.56 5.36 6.66
C VAL A 28 13.81 6.07 7.12
N ASP A 29 14.83 6.01 6.27
CA ASP A 29 16.15 6.63 6.50
C ASP A 29 16.41 7.84 5.59
N THR A 30 15.60 8.01 4.53
CA THR A 30 15.70 9.12 3.59
C THR A 30 14.37 9.90 3.49
N MET A 31 14.46 11.15 3.06
CA MET A 31 13.28 11.99 2.84
C MET A 31 12.36 11.41 1.74
N GLU A 32 12.95 10.82 0.70
CA GLU A 32 12.21 10.16 -0.38
C GLU A 32 11.35 9.00 0.15
N MET A 33 11.91 8.16 1.03
CA MET A 33 11.16 7.08 1.68
C MET A 33 10.03 7.61 2.56
N LEU A 34 10.27 8.71 3.29
CA LEU A 34 9.24 9.33 4.12
C LEU A 34 8.06 9.82 3.27
N GLU A 35 8.32 10.48 2.14
CA GLU A 35 7.27 10.94 1.22
C GLU A 35 6.50 9.78 0.59
N ALA A 36 7.21 8.72 0.21
CA ALA A 36 6.61 7.52 -0.34
C ALA A 36 5.67 6.84 0.67
N VAL A 37 6.09 6.69 1.94
CA VAL A 37 5.24 6.14 3.01
C VAL A 37 4.02 7.02 3.26
N LYS A 38 4.16 8.36 3.26
CA LYS A 38 3.03 9.28 3.39
C LYS A 38 1.99 9.07 2.29
N LYS A 39 2.43 8.95 1.02
CA LYS A 39 1.54 8.67 -0.11
C LYS A 39 0.82 7.32 0.06
N MET A 40 1.52 6.27 0.50
CA MET A 40 0.91 4.97 0.78
C MET A 40 -0.20 5.03 1.84
N ILE A 41 0.03 5.75 2.94
CA ILE A 41 -0.97 5.91 4.01
C ILE A 41 -2.22 6.64 3.48
N LEU A 42 -2.05 7.65 2.63
CA LEU A 42 -3.17 8.37 2.01
C LEU A 42 -4.01 7.45 1.13
N LEU A 43 -3.37 6.59 0.33
CA LEU A 43 -4.06 5.56 -0.46
C LEU A 43 -4.87 4.61 0.44
N LYS A 44 -4.30 4.20 1.58
CA LYS A 44 -5.02 3.33 2.54
C LYS A 44 -6.19 4.05 3.23
N LYS A 45 -6.06 5.36 3.48
CA LYS A 45 -7.12 6.17 4.12
C LYS A 45 -8.34 6.34 3.22
N ARG A 46 -8.14 6.43 1.91
CA ARG A 46 -9.21 6.48 0.90
C ARG A 46 -9.01 5.36 -0.11
N PRO A 47 -9.26 4.09 0.29
CA PRO A 47 -9.23 3.01 -0.66
C PRO A 47 -10.30 3.33 -1.72
N ASN A 48 -10.05 3.00 -2.99
CA ASN A 48 -11.08 3.06 -4.04
C ASN A 48 -12.21 2.10 -3.66
N ARG A 49 -13.14 2.57 -2.82
CA ARG A 49 -14.23 1.77 -2.29
C ARG A 49 -15.16 1.48 -3.44
N LYS A 50 -15.17 0.24 -3.93
CA LYS A 50 -16.34 -0.27 -4.62
C LYS A 50 -17.53 -0.11 -3.67
N PRO A 51 -18.68 0.43 -4.11
CA PRO A 51 -19.85 0.52 -3.27
C PRO A 51 -20.18 -0.88 -2.74
N PHE A 52 -20.39 -0.98 -1.43
CA PHE A 52 -20.77 -2.24 -0.79
C PHE A 52 -22.11 -2.70 -1.38
N SER A 53 -22.14 -3.88 -2.01
CA SER A 53 -23.36 -4.43 -2.60
C SER A 53 -24.33 -4.79 -1.47
N LYS A 54 -25.46 -4.08 -1.40
CA LYS A 54 -26.51 -4.31 -0.39
C LYS A 54 -27.18 -5.68 -0.50
N GLU A 55 -27.00 -6.36 -1.64
CA GLU A 55 -27.58 -7.67 -1.94
C GLU A 55 -27.04 -8.81 -1.05
N ASN A 56 -25.85 -8.64 -0.46
CA ASN A 56 -25.21 -9.62 0.45
C ASN A 56 -25.00 -9.07 1.87
N ALA A 57 -25.71 -7.99 2.24
CA ALA A 57 -25.66 -7.45 3.59
C ALA A 57 -26.56 -8.30 4.50
N VAL A 58 -25.94 -9.15 5.34
CA VAL A 58 -26.61 -9.88 6.44
C VAL A 58 -26.90 -8.92 7.59
#